data_AF-A0A7W5LSN8-F1
#
_entry.id   AF-A0A7W5LSN8-F1
#
_cell.length_a   1.000
_cell.length_b   1.000
_cell.length_c   1.000
_cell.angle_alpha   90.00
_cell.angle_beta   90.00
_cell.angle_gamma   90.00
#
_symmetry.space_group_name_H-M   'P 1'
#
loop_
_entity.id
_entity.type
_entity.pdbx_description
1 polymer ?
#
loop_
_entity_poly.entity_id
_entity_poly.type
_entity_poly.pdbx_seq_one_letter_code
_entity_poly.pdbx_strand_id
1 'polypeptide(L)'
;MVGTWLRGHQARLPDWAGGLLSRGPSAVDDCFALLEVLAQDGGTGQAPFAELHEASQRSRVRIFAENSPFDMKDHLKARGYRWSDGSGGRPKSWWIEIAEEGLDDELRYLRAEIHRWDEADPPTKRLTAFDRFKA
;
A
#
# COMPACT_ATOMS: atom_id res chain seq x y z
N MET A 1 63.80 -48.97 9.80
CA MET A 1 64.85 -47.98 10.12
C MET A 1 64.37 -46.64 9.59
N VAL A 2 64.19 -45.64 10.47
CA VAL A 2 64.02 -44.18 10.19
C VAL A 2 62.92 -43.69 9.23
N GLY A 3 61.95 -42.95 9.81
CA GLY A 3 61.39 -41.70 9.24
C GLY A 3 60.05 -41.74 8.47
N THR A 4 59.22 -40.69 8.43
CA THR A 4 59.08 -39.50 9.32
C THR A 4 57.84 -38.66 8.91
N TRP A 5 57.05 -38.13 9.86
CA TRP A 5 56.17 -36.93 9.72
C TRP A 5 55.03 -37.01 8.65
N LEU A 6 53.97 -36.20 8.53
CA LEU A 6 53.25 -35.13 9.27
C LEU A 6 51.83 -35.06 8.60
N ARG A 7 50.71 -34.51 9.12
CA ARG A 7 50.36 -33.75 10.34
C ARG A 7 48.84 -33.88 10.58
N GLY A 8 48.37 -34.19 11.79
CA GLY A 8 46.93 -34.11 12.13
C GLY A 8 46.53 -32.69 12.57
N HIS A 9 45.54 -32.07 11.93
CA HIS A 9 44.96 -30.81 12.38
C HIS A 9 43.47 -30.94 12.68
N GLN A 10 43.16 -31.10 13.96
CA GLN A 10 41.83 -30.83 14.53
C GLN A 10 41.60 -29.31 14.48
N ALA A 11 41.01 -28.79 13.41
CA ALA A 11 40.63 -27.39 13.32
C ALA A 11 39.30 -27.15 14.07
N ARG A 12 39.40 -26.72 15.33
CA ARG A 12 38.28 -26.10 16.05
C ARG A 12 37.80 -24.88 15.24
N LEU A 13 36.56 -24.91 14.76
CA LEU A 13 35.88 -23.70 14.29
C LEU A 13 35.52 -22.83 15.50
N PRO A 14 35.73 -21.50 15.45
CA PRO A 14 35.53 -20.62 16.60
C PRO A 14 34.05 -20.32 16.87
N ASP A 15 33.71 -20.18 18.14
CA ASP A 15 32.41 -19.71 18.61
C ASP A 15 32.14 -18.27 18.11
N TRP A 16 31.08 -18.06 17.34
CA TRP A 16 30.58 -16.73 16.96
C TRP A 16 29.72 -16.09 18.07
N ALA A 17 29.98 -16.45 19.33
CA ALA A 17 29.33 -15.90 20.51
C ALA A 17 29.84 -14.48 20.83
N GLY A 18 29.48 -13.51 19.97
CA GLY A 18 29.74 -12.09 20.12
C GLY A 18 28.64 -11.29 19.43
N GLY A 19 27.59 -10.95 20.18
CA GLY A 19 26.36 -10.40 19.60
C GLY A 19 26.55 -9.03 18.94
N LEU A 20 26.04 -8.89 17.71
CA LEU A 20 25.85 -7.58 17.09
C LEU A 20 24.63 -7.59 16.15
N LEU A 21 23.57 -6.90 16.61
CA LEU A 21 22.41 -6.43 15.85
C LEU A 21 21.47 -7.48 15.23
N SER A 22 20.18 -7.12 15.21
CA SER A 22 19.08 -7.95 14.71
C SER A 22 19.32 -8.36 13.26
N ARG A 23 19.57 -9.65 13.03
CA ARG A 23 19.79 -10.23 11.70
C ARG A 23 18.46 -10.40 10.95
N GLY A 24 17.83 -9.27 10.64
CA GLY A 24 16.86 -9.22 9.55
C GLY A 24 17.54 -9.55 8.21
N PRO A 25 16.78 -9.91 7.17
CA PRO A 25 17.31 -9.94 5.81
C PRO A 25 17.99 -8.60 5.51
N SER A 26 19.11 -8.65 4.77
CA SER A 26 19.62 -7.42 4.17
C SER A 26 18.65 -6.98 3.06
N ALA A 27 18.66 -5.69 2.70
CA ALA A 27 17.84 -5.21 1.58
C ALA A 27 18.14 -5.94 0.24
N VAL A 28 19.28 -6.62 0.15
CA VAL A 28 19.62 -7.50 -0.98
C VAL A 28 18.88 -8.84 -0.88
N ASP A 29 18.81 -9.45 0.31
CA ASP A 29 18.06 -10.69 0.56
C ASP A 29 16.55 -10.47 0.34
N ASP A 30 16.02 -9.30 0.76
CA ASP A 30 14.63 -8.90 0.49
C ASP A 30 14.34 -8.76 -1.02
N CYS A 31 15.27 -8.18 -1.79
CA CYS A 31 15.17 -8.10 -3.24
C CYS A 31 15.17 -9.49 -3.90
N PHE A 32 16.03 -10.41 -3.46
CA PHE A 32 16.02 -11.79 -3.98
C PHE A 32 14.72 -12.52 -3.62
N ALA A 33 14.25 -12.42 -2.38
CA ALA A 33 12.98 -13.00 -1.96
C ALA A 33 11.79 -12.47 -2.78
N LEU A 34 11.76 -11.16 -3.08
CA LEU A 34 10.74 -10.57 -3.94
C LEU A 34 10.81 -11.11 -5.38
N LEU A 35 12.01 -11.23 -5.96
CA LEU A 35 12.19 -11.76 -7.31
C LEU A 35 11.74 -13.22 -7.41
N GLU A 36 12.07 -14.06 -6.43
CA GLU A 36 11.62 -15.46 -6.35
C GLU A 36 10.09 -15.59 -6.23
N VAL A 37 9.42 -14.64 -5.57
CA VAL A 37 7.93 -14.60 -5.52
C VAL A 37 7.35 -14.13 -6.85
N LEU A 38 7.92 -13.12 -7.50
CA LEU A 38 7.42 -12.57 -8.77
C LEU A 38 7.68 -13.47 -9.98
N ALA A 39 8.69 -14.34 -9.91
CA ALA A 39 9.07 -15.29 -10.96
C ALA A 39 8.29 -16.61 -10.94
N GLN A 40 7.51 -16.88 -9.88
CA GLN A 40 6.65 -18.07 -9.82
C GLN A 40 5.49 -17.96 -10.80
N ASP A 41 5.26 -19.01 -11.58
CA ASP A 41 4.06 -19.13 -12.41
C ASP A 41 2.87 -19.42 -11.47
N GLY A 42 1.91 -18.50 -11.40
CA GLY A 42 0.98 -18.38 -10.28
C GLY A 42 -0.06 -19.51 -10.14
N GLY A 43 -0.02 -20.52 -11.00
CA GLY A 43 -0.98 -21.64 -11.04
C GLY A 43 -2.40 -21.27 -11.47
N THR A 44 -2.73 -19.98 -11.49
CA THR A 44 -4.04 -19.38 -11.81
C THR A 44 -4.15 -18.84 -13.24
N GLY A 45 -3.06 -18.92 -14.02
CA GLY A 45 -3.01 -18.48 -15.43
C GLY A 45 -2.54 -17.03 -15.64
N GLN A 46 -2.18 -16.31 -14.58
CA GLN A 46 -1.62 -14.96 -14.66
C GLN A 46 -0.39 -14.86 -13.74
N ALA A 47 0.73 -14.34 -14.25
CA ALA A 47 1.95 -14.21 -13.46
C ALA A 47 1.79 -13.14 -12.35
N PRO A 48 2.32 -13.33 -11.13
CA PRO A 48 2.18 -12.37 -10.03
C PRO A 48 2.68 -10.96 -10.38
N PHE A 49 3.72 -10.87 -11.21
CA PHE A 49 4.19 -9.58 -11.74
C PHE A 49 3.16 -8.86 -12.63
N ALA A 50 2.39 -9.60 -13.43
CA ALA A 50 1.35 -9.02 -14.28
C ALA A 50 0.19 -8.48 -13.42
N GLU A 51 -0.24 -9.21 -12.40
CA GLU A 51 -1.26 -8.73 -11.45
C GLU A 51 -0.78 -7.47 -10.71
N LEU A 52 0.46 -7.47 -10.19
CA LEU A 52 1.07 -6.32 -9.55
C LEU A 52 1.15 -5.12 -10.51
N HIS A 53 1.53 -5.35 -11.76
CA HIS A 53 1.61 -4.30 -12.76
C HIS A 53 0.22 -3.72 -13.07
N GLU A 54 -0.80 -4.52 -13.32
CA GLU A 54 -2.17 -4.03 -13.50
C GLU A 54 -2.67 -3.26 -12.27
N ALA A 55 -2.45 -3.78 -11.06
CA ALA A 55 -2.81 -3.10 -9.82
C ALA A 55 -2.09 -1.74 -9.68
N SER A 56 -0.85 -1.62 -10.16
CA SER A 56 -0.10 -0.37 -10.19
C SER A 56 -0.71 0.67 -11.14
N GLN A 57 -1.24 0.25 -12.31
CA GLN A 57 -1.84 1.14 -13.32
C GLN A 57 -3.23 1.67 -12.93
N ARG A 58 -3.95 0.99 -12.03
CA ARG A 58 -5.27 1.43 -11.53
C ARG A 58 -5.15 2.69 -10.65
N SER A 59 -5.20 3.87 -11.24
CA SER A 59 -5.33 5.15 -10.51
C SER A 59 -6.61 5.15 -9.66
N ARG A 60 -6.54 5.75 -8.46
CA ARG A 60 -7.72 5.98 -7.62
C ARG A 60 -7.85 7.46 -7.31
N VAL A 61 -9.05 7.91 -7.00
CA VAL A 61 -9.30 9.29 -6.54
C VAL A 61 -9.96 9.23 -5.17
N ARG A 62 -9.41 10.00 -4.23
CA ARG A 62 -10.04 10.27 -2.94
C ARG A 62 -10.81 11.57 -3.03
N ILE A 63 -12.08 11.56 -2.67
CA ILE A 63 -12.97 12.72 -2.73
C ILE A 63 -13.43 13.04 -1.30
N PHE A 64 -13.40 14.32 -0.93
CA PHE A 64 -13.82 14.81 0.38
C PHE A 64 -15.12 15.61 0.27
N ALA A 65 -16.16 15.15 0.97
CA ALA A 65 -17.41 15.89 1.16
C ALA A 65 -17.26 16.84 2.35
N GLU A 66 -16.44 17.88 2.18
CA GLU A 66 -16.27 18.94 3.18
C GLU A 66 -17.55 19.78 3.32
N ASN A 67 -17.86 20.24 4.53
CA ASN A 67 -19.09 21.01 4.82
C ASN A 67 -20.41 20.28 4.47
N SER A 68 -20.38 18.94 4.35
CA SER A 68 -21.59 18.13 4.14
C SER A 68 -22.59 18.29 5.30
N PRO A 69 -23.89 18.51 5.03
CA PRO A 69 -24.93 18.58 6.06
C PRO A 69 -25.01 17.34 6.97
N PHE A 70 -25.36 17.52 8.25
CA PHE A 70 -25.35 16.44 9.25
C PHE A 70 -26.40 15.35 8.97
N ASP A 71 -27.55 15.72 8.42
CA ASP A 71 -28.61 14.80 7.96
C ASP A 71 -28.16 13.91 6.79
N MET A 72 -27.25 14.38 5.94
CA MET A 72 -26.71 13.60 4.83
C MET A 72 -25.67 12.54 5.25
N LYS A 73 -25.30 12.49 6.53
CA LYS A 73 -24.38 11.50 7.11
C LYS A 73 -24.72 10.05 6.77
N ASP A 74 -25.99 9.66 6.88
CA ASP A 74 -26.37 8.26 6.68
C ASP A 74 -26.46 7.90 5.18
N HIS A 75 -26.74 8.87 4.31
CA HIS A 75 -26.59 8.73 2.85
C HIS A 75 -25.12 8.50 2.46
N LEU A 76 -24.21 9.32 2.99
CA LEU A 76 -22.76 9.20 2.78
C LEU A 76 -22.23 7.84 3.25
N LYS A 77 -22.60 7.40 4.46
CA LYS A 77 -22.25 6.05 4.96
C LYS A 77 -22.78 4.93 4.07
N ALA A 78 -24.05 4.99 3.65
CA ALA A 78 -24.66 3.97 2.81
C ALA A 78 -23.93 3.82 1.46
N ARG A 79 -23.38 4.93 0.94
CA ARG A 79 -22.54 4.96 -0.27
C ARG A 79 -21.07 4.59 -0.03
N GLY A 80 -20.67 4.32 1.22
CA GLY A 80 -19.33 3.83 1.58
C GLY A 80 -18.33 4.90 2.01
N TYR A 81 -18.77 6.15 2.25
CA TYR A 81 -17.89 7.18 2.80
C TYR A 81 -17.44 6.84 4.22
N ARG A 82 -16.21 7.25 4.53
CA ARG A 82 -15.55 7.10 5.83
C ARG A 82 -15.39 8.47 6.48
N TRP A 83 -15.59 8.55 7.78
CA TRP A 83 -15.36 9.78 8.54
C TRP A 83 -13.86 10.02 8.76
N SER A 84 -13.38 11.23 8.52
CA SER A 84 -12.10 11.73 9.01
C SER A 84 -12.36 12.74 10.12
N ASP A 85 -11.71 12.52 11.27
CA ASP A 85 -11.79 13.36 12.47
C ASP A 85 -10.90 14.61 12.40
N GLY A 86 -10.22 14.84 11.28
CA GLY A 86 -9.28 15.95 11.08
C GLY A 86 -7.90 15.74 11.71
N SER A 87 -7.59 14.53 12.19
CA SER A 87 -6.25 14.17 12.66
C SER A 87 -5.18 14.48 11.60
N GLY A 88 -4.05 15.03 12.05
CA GLY A 88 -2.98 15.50 11.15
C GLY A 88 -3.24 16.86 10.48
N GLY A 89 -4.12 17.70 11.04
CA GLY A 89 -4.31 19.09 10.60
C GLY A 89 -5.20 19.26 9.36
N ARG A 90 -6.13 18.32 9.12
CA ARG A 90 -7.08 18.34 8.00
C ARG A 90 -8.48 18.72 8.47
N PRO A 91 -9.36 19.25 7.60
CA PRO A 91 -10.76 19.49 7.96
C PRO A 91 -11.50 18.17 8.24
N LYS A 92 -12.38 18.22 9.26
CA LYS A 92 -13.31 17.13 9.59
C LYS A 92 -14.29 16.92 8.44
N SER A 93 -14.28 15.74 7.84
CA SER A 93 -14.94 15.51 6.56
C SER A 93 -15.24 14.03 6.32
N TRP A 94 -16.27 13.76 5.52
CA TRP A 94 -16.49 12.44 4.95
C TRP A 94 -15.63 12.28 3.70
N TRP A 95 -15.00 11.12 3.51
CA TRP A 95 -14.23 10.83 2.31
C TRP A 95 -14.52 9.44 1.74
N ILE A 96 -14.38 9.29 0.43
CA ILE A 96 -14.45 8.00 -0.28
C ILE A 96 -13.25 7.85 -1.19
N GLU A 97 -12.85 6.62 -1.49
CA GLU A 97 -11.91 6.31 -2.57
C GLU A 97 -12.56 5.44 -3.63
N ILE A 98 -12.54 5.93 -4.87
CA ILE A 98 -13.09 5.27 -6.04
C ILE A 98 -12.03 5.14 -7.15
N ALA A 99 -12.35 4.37 -8.18
CA ALA A 99 -11.55 4.37 -9.41
C ALA A 99 -11.75 5.71 -10.15
N GLU A 100 -10.77 6.13 -10.94
CA GLU A 100 -10.79 7.44 -11.59
C GLU A 100 -11.94 7.60 -12.59
N GLU A 101 -12.35 6.49 -13.22
CA GLU A 101 -13.46 6.40 -14.16
C GLU A 101 -14.83 6.73 -13.50
N GLY A 102 -14.94 6.59 -12.17
CA GLY A 102 -16.15 6.93 -11.42
C GLY A 102 -16.18 8.37 -10.89
N LEU A 103 -15.14 9.18 -11.15
CA LEU A 103 -14.98 10.51 -10.56
C LEU A 103 -16.15 11.45 -10.89
N ASP A 104 -16.51 11.55 -12.16
CA ASP A 104 -17.55 12.49 -12.61
C ASP A 104 -18.94 12.15 -12.07
N ASP A 105 -19.24 10.86 -11.90
CA ASP A 105 -20.50 10.39 -11.33
C ASP A 105 -20.60 10.67 -9.83
N GLU A 106 -19.48 10.56 -9.10
CA GLU A 106 -19.45 10.86 -7.68
C GLU A 106 -19.46 12.38 -7.39
N LEU A 107 -18.76 13.18 -8.20
CA LEU A 107 -18.85 14.64 -8.14
C LEU A 107 -20.28 15.12 -8.41
N ARG A 108 -20.97 14.51 -9.38
CA ARG A 108 -22.38 14.81 -9.68
C ARG A 108 -23.31 14.46 -8.51
N TYR A 109 -23.08 13.32 -7.85
CA TYR A 109 -23.80 12.95 -6.64
C TYR A 109 -23.59 13.94 -5.49
N LEU A 110 -22.33 14.34 -5.22
CA LEU A 110 -22.03 15.31 -4.16
C LEU A 110 -22.69 16.67 -4.42
N ARG A 111 -22.67 17.16 -5.67
CA ARG A 111 -23.35 18.40 -6.07
C ARG A 111 -24.87 18.34 -5.91
N ALA A 112 -25.49 17.31 -6.48
CA ALA A 112 -26.95 17.18 -6.53
C ALA A 112 -27.59 16.80 -5.18
N GLU A 113 -27.07 15.75 -4.52
CA GLU A 113 -27.74 15.13 -3.37
C GLU A 113 -27.25 15.69 -2.02
N ILE A 114 -25.94 15.96 -1.90
CA ILE A 114 -25.30 16.32 -0.63
C ILE A 114 -25.24 17.84 -0.41
N HIS A 115 -24.69 18.58 -1.37
CA HIS A 115 -24.54 20.04 -1.27
C HIS A 115 -25.74 20.81 -1.81
N ARG A 116 -26.51 20.21 -2.73
CA ARG A 116 -27.65 20.82 -3.43
C ARG A 116 -27.30 22.15 -4.11
N TRP A 117 -26.06 22.26 -4.59
CA TRP A 117 -25.52 23.41 -5.32
C TRP A 117 -24.47 22.92 -6.32
N ASP A 118 -24.71 23.19 -7.61
CA ASP A 118 -23.92 22.67 -8.73
C ASP A 118 -22.48 23.20 -8.79
N GLU A 119 -22.20 24.37 -8.19
CA GLU A 119 -20.85 24.97 -8.15
C GLU A 119 -20.01 24.45 -6.98
N ALA A 120 -20.52 23.51 -6.18
CA ALA A 120 -19.69 22.83 -5.19
C ALA A 120 -18.50 22.16 -5.89
N ASP A 121 -17.29 22.43 -5.41
CA ASP A 121 -16.06 21.78 -5.84
C ASP A 121 -15.48 20.96 -4.68
N PRO A 122 -15.98 19.72 -4.45
CA PRO A 122 -15.49 18.85 -3.39
C PRO A 122 -13.99 18.58 -3.58
N PRO A 123 -13.13 18.80 -2.57
CA PRO A 123 -11.70 18.57 -2.73
C PRO A 123 -11.41 17.13 -3.18
N THR A 124 -10.69 17.02 -4.30
CA THR A 124 -10.26 15.74 -4.87
C THR A 124 -8.76 15.57 -4.74
N LYS A 125 -8.31 14.35 -4.43
CA LYS A 125 -6.90 13.97 -4.48
C LYS A 125 -6.75 12.70 -5.29
N ARG A 126 -6.10 12.79 -6.46
CA ARG A 126 -5.63 11.62 -7.20
C ARG A 126 -4.57 10.89 -6.38
N LEU A 127 -4.69 9.57 -6.28
CA LEU A 127 -3.80 8.67 -5.54
C LEU A 127 -3.10 7.74 -6.54
N THR A 128 -1.80 7.93 -6.66
CA THR A 128 -0.94 7.07 -7.48
C THR A 128 -0.71 5.71 -6.79
N ALA A 129 -0.08 4.75 -7.46
CA ALA A 129 0.42 3.55 -6.79
C ALA A 129 1.33 3.89 -5.59
N PHE A 130 2.17 4.93 -5.71
CA PHE A 130 3.05 5.40 -4.64
C PHE A 130 2.30 6.03 -3.46
N ASP A 131 1.13 6.63 -3.66
CA ASP A 131 0.29 7.11 -2.55
C ASP A 131 -0.45 5.96 -1.84
N ARG A 132 -0.78 4.88 -2.55
CA ARG A 132 -1.59 3.75 -2.05
C ARG A 132 -0.78 2.69 -1.32
N PHE A 133 0.45 2.42 -1.75
CA PHE A 133 1.29 1.33 -1.24
C PHE A 133 2.47 1.81 -0.39
N LYS A 134 2.40 3.04 0.13
CA LYS A 134 3.38 3.57 1.08
C LYS A 134 3.06 3.10 2.50
N ALA A 135 4.04 2.47 3.14
CA ALA A 135 4.02 2.12 4.56
C ALA A 135 4.32 3.34 5.46
#